data_AF-A0AA39NDW7-F1
#
_entry.id   AF-A0AA39NDW7-F1
#
_cell.length_a   1.000
_cell.length_b   1.000
_cell.length_c   1.000
_cell.angle_alpha   90.00
_cell.angle_beta   90.00
_cell.angle_gamma   90.00
#
_symmetry.space_group_name_H-M   'P 1'
#
loop_
_entity.id
_entity.type
_entity.pdbx_description
1 polymer ?
#
loop_
_entity_poly.entity_id
_entity_poly.type
_entity_poly.pdbx_seq_one_letter_code
_entity_poly.pdbx_strand_id
1 'polypeptide(L)'
;MSPRSLETVVDFMFNNPNGFSIAGNIIARGLYAGSPTMYSVFHAKQCLEYFGHCGYDPGFVYIIEGYLSTIGHHSKSCLEPSVEQEHIDYLHTPDNLFVVCSILAVGSNKFSIRYSNRRKQIRKNILSLVQIQRDNPVWDECRYRLQQLLENDGMDFFYRQASVRGIEQIALSGEMIAEQRKYIRFAIETLNAFFSGELDEELVGITSDWGQPEEQISDAPAPSADALPNPWPHWSSCMHRLLPWHNHNTASDDDADRNV
;
A
#
# COMPACT_ATOMS: atom_id res chain seq x y z
N MET A 1 -6.39 3.57 23.14
CA MET A 1 -6.52 2.10 22.99
C MET A 1 -5.22 1.45 23.43
N SER A 2 -5.26 0.24 24.00
CA SER A 2 -4.03 -0.47 24.37
C SER A 2 -3.35 -1.09 23.13
N PRO A 3 -2.02 -1.33 23.14
CA PRO A 3 -1.32 -2.00 22.05
C PRO A 3 -1.94 -3.35 21.68
N ARG A 4 -2.27 -4.19 22.68
CA ARG A 4 -2.90 -5.51 22.49
C ARG A 4 -4.26 -5.42 21.77
N SER A 5 -5.04 -4.38 22.07
CA SER A 5 -6.31 -4.15 21.40
C SER A 5 -6.11 -3.82 19.93
N LEU A 6 -5.10 -3.00 19.60
CA LEU A 6 -4.76 -2.65 18.22
C LEU A 6 -4.17 -3.83 17.45
N GLU A 7 -3.32 -4.65 18.09
CA GLU A 7 -2.83 -5.91 17.51
C GLU A 7 -3.98 -6.82 17.14
N THR A 8 -5.00 -6.95 18.01
CA THR A 8 -6.20 -7.74 17.73
C THR A 8 -6.97 -7.19 16.52
N VAL A 9 -7.03 -5.86 16.36
CA VAL A 9 -7.66 -5.22 15.19
C VAL A 9 -6.88 -5.54 13.91
N VAL A 10 -5.55 -5.47 13.94
CA VAL A 10 -4.69 -5.84 12.79
C VAL A 10 -4.82 -7.32 12.46
N ASP A 11 -4.77 -8.20 13.46
CA ASP A 11 -4.95 -9.64 13.25
C ASP A 11 -6.36 -9.95 12.71
N PHE A 12 -7.39 -9.24 13.17
CA PHE A 12 -8.74 -9.36 12.60
C PHE A 12 -8.78 -8.94 11.13
N MET A 13 -8.09 -7.85 10.76
CA MET A 13 -7.96 -7.41 9.36
C MET A 13 -7.27 -8.47 8.50
N PHE A 14 -6.19 -9.08 9.00
CA PHE A 14 -5.44 -10.09 8.26
C PHE A 14 -6.23 -11.38 8.07
N ASN A 15 -7.01 -11.79 9.06
CA ASN A 15 -7.71 -13.06 9.04
C ASN A 15 -9.13 -12.99 8.45
N ASN A 16 -9.64 -11.80 8.14
CA ASN A 16 -11.03 -11.63 7.71
C ASN A 16 -11.17 -10.70 6.49
N PRO A 17 -11.41 -11.26 5.27
CA PRO A 17 -11.56 -10.45 4.06
C PRO A 17 -12.77 -9.49 4.12
N ASN A 18 -13.80 -9.81 4.91
CA ASN A 18 -14.96 -8.93 5.13
C ASN A 18 -14.75 -7.95 6.30
N GLY A 19 -13.79 -8.23 7.18
CA GLY A 19 -13.42 -7.39 8.33
C GLY A 19 -12.60 -6.17 7.96
N PHE A 20 -12.13 -6.11 6.71
CA PHE A 20 -11.23 -5.08 6.21
C PHE A 20 -11.79 -3.66 6.36
N SER A 21 -13.09 -3.47 6.11
CA SER A 21 -13.71 -2.14 6.16
C SER A 21 -13.67 -1.50 7.55
N ILE A 22 -13.96 -2.25 8.62
CA ILE A 22 -13.98 -1.71 9.98
C ILE A 22 -12.56 -1.60 10.54
N ALA A 23 -11.78 -2.67 10.46
CA ALA A 23 -10.43 -2.68 11.01
C ALA A 23 -9.50 -1.72 10.26
N GLY A 24 -9.57 -1.69 8.93
CA GLY A 24 -8.80 -0.76 8.11
C GLY A 24 -9.12 0.71 8.43
N ASN A 25 -10.39 1.04 8.69
CA ASN A 25 -10.78 2.38 9.12
C ASN A 25 -10.22 2.76 10.49
N ILE A 26 -10.20 1.85 11.46
CA ILE A 26 -9.60 2.08 12.78
C ILE A 26 -8.09 2.30 12.65
N ILE A 27 -7.42 1.46 11.86
CA ILE A 27 -5.97 1.56 11.62
C ILE A 27 -5.65 2.90 10.94
N ALA A 28 -6.30 3.21 9.82
CA ALA A 28 -6.09 4.45 9.09
C ALA A 28 -6.31 5.69 9.97
N ARG A 29 -7.39 5.74 10.75
CA ARG A 29 -7.64 6.85 11.69
C ARG A 29 -6.55 6.99 12.74
N GLY A 30 -6.05 5.87 13.27
CA GLY A 30 -4.93 5.89 14.22
C GLY A 30 -3.65 6.44 13.59
N LEU A 31 -3.39 6.10 12.33
CA LEU A 31 -2.23 6.59 11.57
C LEU A 31 -2.37 8.08 11.22
N TYR A 32 -3.54 8.53 10.75
CA TYR A 32 -3.82 9.95 10.51
C TYR A 32 -3.68 10.81 11.77
N ALA A 33 -4.05 10.26 12.92
CA ALA A 33 -3.90 10.94 14.20
C ALA A 33 -2.44 10.95 14.71
N GLY A 34 -1.48 10.39 13.97
CA GLY A 34 -0.09 10.31 14.37
C GLY A 34 0.12 9.46 15.63
N SER A 35 -0.74 8.48 15.91
CA SER A 35 -0.70 7.69 17.13
C SER A 35 0.56 6.82 17.20
N PRO A 36 1.52 7.08 18.11
CA PRO A 36 2.76 6.31 18.18
C PRO A 36 2.52 4.82 18.41
N THR A 37 1.47 4.47 19.17
CA THR A 37 1.09 3.08 19.41
C THR A 37 0.58 2.40 18.15
N MET A 38 -0.15 3.11 17.28
CA MET A 38 -0.62 2.53 16.01
C MET A 38 0.55 2.29 15.07
N TYR A 39 1.46 3.25 14.95
CA TYR A 39 2.68 3.12 14.15
C TYR A 39 3.54 1.94 14.62
N SER A 40 3.77 1.82 15.94
CA SER A 40 4.49 0.69 16.51
C SER A 40 3.84 -0.67 16.20
N VAL A 41 2.51 -0.78 16.34
CA VAL A 41 1.79 -2.03 16.00
C VAL A 41 1.84 -2.29 14.49
N PHE A 42 1.71 -1.27 13.66
CA PHE A 42 1.76 -1.37 12.20
C PHE A 42 3.11 -1.90 11.71
N HIS A 43 4.21 -1.39 12.28
CA HIS A 43 5.56 -1.88 12.01
C HIS A 43 5.78 -3.29 12.56
N ALA A 44 5.45 -3.54 13.83
CA ALA A 44 5.65 -4.83 14.47
C ALA A 44 4.88 -5.98 13.80
N LYS A 45 3.75 -5.66 13.15
CA LYS A 45 2.92 -6.62 12.40
C LYS A 45 3.28 -6.70 10.91
N GLN A 46 4.30 -5.98 10.45
CA GLN A 46 4.77 -6.02 9.06
C GLN A 46 3.63 -5.76 8.05
N CYS A 47 2.83 -4.72 8.33
CA CYS A 47 1.62 -4.47 7.55
C CYS A 47 1.91 -4.20 6.06
N LEU A 48 3.03 -3.54 5.72
CA LEU A 48 3.37 -3.27 4.32
C LEU A 48 3.72 -4.55 3.57
N GLU A 49 4.48 -5.45 4.18
CA GLU A 49 4.79 -6.76 3.61
C GLU A 49 3.52 -7.59 3.44
N TYR A 50 2.64 -7.59 4.45
CA TYR A 50 1.36 -8.26 4.37
C TYR A 50 0.52 -7.78 3.17
N PHE A 51 0.46 -6.46 2.94
CA PHE A 51 -0.25 -5.89 1.79
C PHE A 51 0.31 -6.37 0.45
N GLY A 52 1.63 -6.60 0.37
CA GLY A 52 2.26 -7.19 -0.81
C GLY A 52 1.83 -8.63 -1.07
N HIS A 53 1.43 -9.36 -0.03
CA HIS A 53 1.08 -10.78 -0.13
C HIS A 53 -0.40 -11.04 -0.40
N CYS A 54 -1.31 -10.24 0.15
CA CYS A 54 -2.75 -10.50 0.11
C CYS A 54 -3.46 -10.03 -1.17
N GLY A 55 -2.73 -9.48 -2.15
CA GLY A 55 -3.34 -8.82 -3.32
C GLY A 55 -3.87 -7.43 -2.97
N TYR A 56 -4.28 -6.64 -3.97
CA TYR A 56 -4.75 -5.27 -3.76
C TYR A 56 -6.21 -5.21 -3.27
N ASP A 57 -6.43 -4.46 -2.19
CA ASP A 57 -7.74 -4.03 -1.70
C ASP A 57 -7.84 -2.48 -1.76
N PRO A 58 -8.95 -1.90 -2.27
CA PRO A 58 -9.13 -0.46 -2.36
C PRO A 58 -9.01 0.32 -1.05
N GLY A 59 -9.25 -0.31 0.10
CA GLY A 59 -9.10 0.36 1.39
C GLY A 59 -7.66 0.37 1.92
N PHE A 60 -6.72 -0.40 1.33
CA PHE A 60 -5.29 -0.20 1.61
C PHE A 60 -4.87 1.22 1.28
N VAL A 61 -5.42 1.82 0.23
CA VAL A 61 -5.15 3.22 -0.13
C VAL A 61 -5.39 4.14 1.06
N TYR A 62 -6.50 3.95 1.79
CA TYR A 62 -6.84 4.79 2.93
C TYR A 62 -5.89 4.57 4.12
N ILE A 63 -5.46 3.34 4.36
CA ILE A 63 -4.46 3.02 5.39
C ILE A 63 -3.11 3.65 5.05
N ILE A 64 -2.66 3.50 3.81
CA ILE A 64 -1.41 4.07 3.31
C ILE A 64 -1.45 5.60 3.34
N GLU A 65 -2.53 6.23 2.89
CA GLU A 65 -2.66 7.69 3.00
C GLU A 65 -2.55 8.15 4.47
N GLY A 66 -3.16 7.42 5.40
CA GLY A 66 -2.98 7.64 6.84
C GLY A 66 -1.53 7.49 7.29
N TYR A 67 -0.86 6.42 6.87
CA TYR A 67 0.55 6.14 7.17
C TYR A 67 1.49 7.25 6.66
N LEU A 68 1.27 7.73 5.43
CA LEU A 68 2.11 8.77 4.83
C LEU A 68 1.84 10.16 5.41
N SER A 69 0.62 10.42 5.90
CA SER A 69 0.22 11.75 6.38
C SER A 69 1.06 12.27 7.55
N THR A 70 1.58 11.38 8.40
CA THR A 70 2.41 11.77 9.55
C THR A 70 3.89 11.83 9.18
N ILE A 71 4.41 10.82 8.47
CA ILE A 71 5.84 10.73 8.12
C ILE A 71 6.26 11.65 6.96
N GLY A 72 5.31 12.10 6.12
CA GLY A 72 5.56 13.05 5.03
C GLY A 72 5.51 14.52 5.45
N HIS A 73 5.22 14.80 6.72
CA HIS A 73 5.06 16.15 7.23
C HIS A 73 5.82 16.35 8.55
N HIS A 74 7.13 16.54 8.48
CA HIS A 74 7.99 16.81 9.63
C HIS A 74 7.47 17.92 10.57
N SER A 75 6.72 18.90 10.04
CA SER A 75 6.14 20.00 10.84
C SER A 75 4.82 19.64 11.55
N LYS A 76 4.18 18.54 11.18
CA LYS A 76 2.90 18.07 11.74
C LYS A 76 2.99 16.68 12.39
N SER A 77 4.14 16.02 12.27
CA SER A 77 4.39 14.72 12.88
C SER A 77 4.29 14.82 14.41
N CYS A 78 3.45 13.97 15.00
CA CYS A 78 3.41 13.77 16.46
C CYS A 78 4.34 12.63 16.91
N LEU A 79 5.15 12.08 16.00
CA LEU A 79 6.10 11.03 16.29
C LEU A 79 7.43 11.64 16.72
N GLU A 80 8.14 10.93 17.59
CA GLU A 80 9.52 11.25 17.90
C GLU A 80 10.38 11.08 16.63
N PRO A 81 11.38 11.95 16.38
CA PRO A 81 12.17 11.91 15.14
C PRO A 81 12.84 10.55 14.85
N SER A 82 13.26 9.82 15.89
CA SER A 82 13.83 8.48 15.74
C SER A 82 12.82 7.44 15.26
N VAL A 83 11.58 7.52 15.76
CA VAL A 83 10.48 6.64 15.34
C VAL A 83 10.06 6.98 13.92
N GLU A 84 9.99 8.27 13.59
CA GLU A 84 9.71 8.71 12.21
C GLU A 84 10.76 8.19 11.24
N GLN A 85 12.06 8.32 11.57
CA GLN A 85 13.13 7.80 10.73
C GLN A 85 13.08 6.27 10.56
N GLU A 86 12.79 5.52 11.63
CA GLU A 86 12.59 4.07 11.56
C GLU A 86 11.49 3.70 10.54
N HIS A 87 10.39 4.44 10.55
CA HIS A 87 9.28 4.23 9.61
C HIS A 87 9.60 4.66 8.17
N ILE A 88 10.44 5.69 7.99
CA ILE A 88 10.97 6.08 6.68
C ILE A 88 11.87 4.98 6.13
N ASP A 89 12.78 4.43 6.94
CA ASP A 89 13.69 3.37 6.53
C ASP A 89 12.92 2.08 6.17
N TYR A 90 11.93 1.73 6.99
CA TYR A 90 11.03 0.60 6.74
C TYR A 90 10.23 0.75 5.43
N LEU A 91 9.70 1.95 5.18
CA LEU A 91 8.99 2.28 3.94
C LEU A 91 9.90 2.18 2.70
N HIS A 92 11.15 2.61 2.82
CA HIS A 92 12.11 2.65 1.70
C HIS A 92 12.92 1.36 1.52
N THR A 93 12.48 0.26 2.12
CA THR A 93 12.90 -1.06 1.64
C THR A 93 12.31 -1.30 0.23
N PRO A 94 13.04 -1.96 -0.69
CA PRO A 94 12.59 -2.11 -2.08
C PRO A 94 11.20 -2.73 -2.24
N ASP A 95 10.88 -3.73 -1.43
CA ASP A 95 9.58 -4.40 -1.48
C ASP A 95 8.45 -3.55 -0.92
N ASN A 96 8.64 -2.91 0.23
CA ASN A 96 7.60 -2.08 0.84
C ASN A 96 7.31 -0.85 -0.02
N LEU A 97 8.33 -0.21 -0.59
CA LEU A 97 8.13 0.93 -1.47
C LEU A 97 7.36 0.54 -2.73
N PHE A 98 7.73 -0.59 -3.36
CA PHE A 98 7.02 -1.09 -4.52
C PHE A 98 5.54 -1.40 -4.20
N VAL A 99 5.27 -2.06 -3.07
CA VAL A 99 3.90 -2.38 -2.63
C VAL A 99 3.09 -1.11 -2.41
N VAL A 100 3.62 -0.17 -1.63
CA VAL A 100 2.97 1.11 -1.34
C VAL A 100 2.71 1.89 -2.62
N CYS A 101 3.71 1.99 -3.50
CA CYS A 101 3.58 2.70 -4.75
C CYS A 101 2.55 2.04 -5.68
N SER A 102 2.51 0.71 -5.74
CA SER A 102 1.52 -0.04 -6.54
C SER A 102 0.10 0.18 -6.04
N ILE A 103 -0.11 0.16 -4.72
CA ILE A 103 -1.42 0.44 -4.09
C ILE A 103 -1.89 1.86 -4.42
N LEU A 104 -1.01 2.86 -4.26
CA LEU A 104 -1.34 4.26 -4.56
C LEU A 104 -1.54 4.51 -6.05
N ALA A 105 -0.81 3.80 -6.90
CA ALA A 105 -0.92 3.90 -8.35
C ALA A 105 -2.26 3.39 -8.87
N VAL A 106 -2.83 2.34 -8.28
CA VAL A 106 -4.18 1.87 -8.60
C VAL A 106 -5.24 2.85 -8.08
N GLY A 107 -5.07 3.34 -6.86
CA GLY A 107 -5.93 4.35 -6.24
C GLY A 107 -7.33 3.83 -5.86
N SER A 108 -8.04 4.60 -5.02
CA SER A 108 -9.28 4.11 -4.42
C SER A 108 -10.39 3.89 -5.45
N ASN A 109 -11.05 2.73 -5.37
CA ASN A 109 -12.23 2.40 -6.15
C ASN A 109 -13.56 2.82 -5.50
N LYS A 110 -13.58 3.85 -4.65
CA LYS A 110 -14.85 4.42 -4.18
C LYS A 110 -15.65 4.87 -5.41
N PHE A 111 -16.73 4.15 -5.69
CA PHE A 111 -17.58 4.20 -6.90
C PHE A 111 -18.17 5.59 -7.25
N SER A 112 -17.88 6.63 -6.46
CA SER A 112 -18.37 8.00 -6.66
C SER A 112 -17.34 8.98 -7.20
N ILE A 113 -16.06 8.59 -7.33
CA ILE A 113 -15.00 9.52 -7.74
C ILE A 113 -14.88 9.54 -9.27
N ARG A 114 -15.23 10.67 -9.90
CA ARG A 114 -15.04 10.90 -11.35
C ARG A 114 -13.58 10.65 -11.77
N TYR A 115 -13.35 10.15 -12.99
CA TYR A 115 -12.01 9.82 -13.52
C TYR A 115 -10.95 10.93 -13.33
N SER A 116 -11.31 12.19 -13.53
CA SER A 116 -10.41 13.34 -13.33
C SER A 116 -9.99 13.52 -11.87
N ASN A 117 -10.85 13.17 -10.92
CA ASN A 117 -10.54 13.23 -9.49
C ASN A 117 -9.60 12.08 -9.09
N ARG A 118 -9.70 10.91 -9.74
CA ARG A 118 -8.79 9.78 -9.48
C ARG A 118 -7.36 10.08 -9.92
N ARG A 119 -7.14 10.63 -11.12
CA ARG A 119 -5.78 11.05 -11.54
C ARG A 119 -5.20 12.12 -10.61
N LYS A 120 -6.02 13.08 -10.15
CA LYS A 120 -5.57 14.06 -9.14
C LYS A 120 -5.14 13.39 -7.83
N GLN A 121 -5.92 12.44 -7.33
CA GLN A 121 -5.57 11.67 -6.14
C GLN A 121 -4.28 10.87 -6.32
N ILE A 122 -4.16 10.09 -7.40
CA ILE A 122 -2.94 9.31 -7.67
C ILE A 122 -1.72 10.23 -7.73
N ARG A 123 -1.81 11.34 -8.47
CA ARG A 123 -0.71 12.31 -8.54
C ARG A 123 -0.37 12.85 -7.15
N LYS A 124 -1.34 13.29 -6.36
CA LYS A 124 -1.11 13.77 -4.98
C LYS A 124 -0.40 12.72 -4.13
N ASN A 125 -0.89 11.49 -4.16
CA ASN A 125 -0.40 10.40 -3.33
C ASN A 125 1.03 10.00 -3.70
N ILE A 126 1.31 9.85 -5.00
CA ILE A 126 2.63 9.55 -5.52
C ILE A 126 3.63 10.66 -5.16
N LEU A 127 3.26 11.93 -5.37
CA LEU A 127 4.15 13.04 -5.01
C LEU A 127 4.38 13.14 -3.51
N SER A 128 3.36 12.88 -2.69
CA SER A 128 3.51 12.87 -1.22
C SER A 128 4.46 11.76 -0.78
N LEU A 129 4.39 10.58 -1.40
CA LEU A 129 5.31 9.48 -1.13
C LEU A 129 6.76 9.83 -1.50
N VAL A 130 6.98 10.40 -2.70
CA VAL A 130 8.31 10.80 -3.16
C VAL A 130 8.92 11.91 -2.32
N GLN A 131 8.09 12.82 -1.79
CA GLN A 131 8.55 13.92 -0.94
C GLN A 131 9.14 13.46 0.40
N ILE A 132 8.84 12.24 0.87
CA ILE A 132 9.39 11.71 2.13
C ILE A 132 10.90 11.49 2.01
N GLN A 133 11.37 10.91 0.91
CA GLN A 133 12.81 10.69 0.69
C GLN A 133 13.13 10.68 -0.81
N ARG A 134 13.28 11.89 -1.37
CA ARG A 134 13.50 12.12 -2.80
C ARG A 134 14.73 11.41 -3.37
N ASP A 135 15.84 11.48 -2.64
CA ASP A 135 17.16 11.12 -3.16
C ASP A 135 17.54 9.65 -2.91
N ASN A 136 16.57 8.81 -2.54
CA ASN A 136 16.83 7.40 -2.27
C ASN A 136 16.92 6.58 -3.59
N PRO A 137 18.01 5.85 -3.85
CA PRO A 137 18.18 5.07 -5.10
C PRO A 137 17.14 3.96 -5.29
N VAL A 138 16.42 3.56 -4.24
CA VAL A 138 15.32 2.59 -4.31
C VAL A 138 14.21 3.02 -5.29
N TRP A 139 14.10 4.31 -5.59
CA TRP A 139 13.14 4.84 -6.56
C TRP A 139 13.34 4.32 -7.98
N ASP A 140 14.59 4.08 -8.39
CA ASP A 140 14.87 3.54 -9.72
C ASP A 140 14.34 2.10 -9.85
N GLU A 141 14.59 1.29 -8.82
CA GLU A 141 14.07 -0.08 -8.73
C GLU A 141 12.54 -0.10 -8.66
N CYS A 142 11.94 0.77 -7.84
CA CYS A 142 10.48 0.88 -7.74
C CYS A 142 9.84 1.25 -9.09
N ARG A 143 10.42 2.23 -9.82
CA ARG A 143 9.94 2.62 -11.15
C ARG A 143 10.08 1.47 -12.16
N TYR A 144 11.20 0.76 -12.13
CA TYR A 144 11.42 -0.41 -12.97
C TYR A 144 10.39 -1.51 -12.72
N ARG A 145 10.15 -1.88 -11.45
CA ARG A 145 9.13 -2.89 -11.09
C ARG A 145 7.71 -2.48 -11.47
N LEU A 146 7.36 -1.19 -11.37
CA LEU A 146 6.06 -0.70 -11.84
C LEU A 146 5.91 -0.81 -13.36
N GLN A 147 7.00 -0.59 -14.12
CA GLN A 147 7.01 -0.79 -15.55
C GLN A 147 6.80 -2.27 -15.91
N GLN A 148 7.50 -3.17 -15.20
CA GLN A 148 7.32 -4.62 -15.36
C GLN A 148 5.88 -5.06 -15.08
N LEU A 149 5.22 -4.45 -14.07
CA LEU A 149 3.82 -4.70 -13.74
C LEU A 149 2.84 -4.34 -14.89
N LEU A 150 3.22 -3.43 -15.79
CA LEU A 150 2.41 -3.08 -16.98
C LEU A 150 2.62 -4.04 -18.15
N GLU A 151 3.87 -4.46 -18.36
CA GLU A 151 4.31 -5.17 -19.56
C GLU A 151 4.04 -6.66 -19.47
N ASN A 152 4.36 -7.24 -18.31
CA ASN A 152 4.03 -8.60 -17.95
C ASN A 152 2.86 -8.50 -16.97
N ASP A 153 1.96 -9.49 -16.90
CA ASP A 153 0.98 -9.59 -15.79
C ASP A 153 1.71 -9.92 -14.46
N GLY A 154 2.74 -9.13 -14.16
CA GLY A 154 4.08 -9.65 -14.01
C GLY A 154 4.46 -10.09 -12.62
N MET A 155 3.51 -10.21 -11.70
CA MET A 155 3.74 -10.57 -10.29
C MET A 155 2.46 -11.14 -9.64
N ASP A 156 1.57 -11.79 -10.40
CA ASP A 156 0.23 -12.20 -9.95
C ASP A 156 -0.64 -11.05 -9.38
N PHE A 157 -0.21 -9.79 -9.47
CA PHE A 157 -0.81 -8.66 -8.76
C PHE A 157 -2.29 -8.48 -9.13
N PHE A 158 -2.64 -8.63 -10.41
CA PHE A 158 -4.03 -8.57 -10.87
C PHE A 158 -4.78 -9.89 -10.63
N TYR A 159 -4.09 -11.02 -10.64
CA TYR A 159 -4.69 -12.35 -10.45
C TYR A 159 -5.05 -12.64 -9.00
N ARG A 160 -4.28 -12.10 -8.04
CA ARG A 160 -4.57 -12.17 -6.60
C ARG A 160 -5.67 -11.19 -6.19
N GLN A 161 -6.05 -10.26 -7.06
CA GLN A 161 -7.19 -9.39 -6.81
C GLN A 161 -8.49 -10.11 -7.13
N ALA A 162 -9.34 -10.21 -6.11
CA ALA A 162 -10.70 -10.70 -6.26
C ALA A 162 -11.69 -9.67 -5.70
N SER A 163 -12.77 -9.42 -6.43
CA SER A 163 -13.94 -8.77 -5.88
C SER A 163 -14.68 -9.77 -5.00
N VAL A 164 -14.89 -9.40 -3.73
CA VAL A 164 -15.71 -10.21 -2.82
C VAL A 164 -17.17 -9.80 -2.97
N ARG A 165 -18.02 -10.72 -3.43
CA ARG A 165 -19.48 -10.54 -3.47
C ARG A 165 -20.15 -11.54 -2.52
N GLY A 166 -20.37 -11.13 -1.28
CA GLY A 166 -20.84 -12.02 -0.22
C GLY A 166 -19.74 -12.98 0.22
N ILE A 167 -19.85 -14.26 -0.16
CA ILE A 167 -18.84 -15.29 0.11
C ILE A 167 -17.99 -15.66 -1.13
N GLU A 168 -18.36 -15.14 -2.30
CA GLU A 168 -17.67 -15.45 -3.55
C GLU A 168 -16.51 -14.50 -3.80
N GLN A 169 -15.34 -15.05 -4.11
CA GLN A 169 -14.20 -14.32 -4.66
C GLN A 169 -14.25 -14.39 -6.19
N ILE A 170 -14.50 -13.25 -6.83
CA ILE A 170 -14.62 -13.13 -8.27
C ILE A 170 -13.36 -12.44 -8.79
N ALA A 171 -12.60 -13.13 -9.64
CA ALA A 171 -11.43 -12.53 -10.30
C ALA A 171 -11.81 -11.23 -11.03
N LEU A 172 -10.89 -10.28 -11.07
CA LEU A 172 -11.11 -9.03 -11.81
C LEU A 172 -11.44 -9.30 -13.27
N SER A 173 -12.38 -8.52 -13.82
CA SER A 173 -12.63 -8.54 -15.26
C SER A 173 -11.44 -7.91 -16.01
N GLY A 174 -11.22 -8.33 -17.26
CA GLY A 174 -10.19 -7.73 -18.11
C GLY A 174 -10.36 -6.22 -18.30
N GLU A 175 -11.59 -5.71 -18.23
CA GLU A 175 -11.88 -4.27 -18.25
C GLU A 175 -11.34 -3.55 -17.01
N MET A 176 -11.58 -4.11 -15.81
CA MET A 176 -11.04 -3.55 -14.57
C MET A 176 -9.52 -3.59 -14.55
N ILE A 177 -8.90 -4.69 -15.02
CA ILE A 177 -7.44 -4.79 -15.13
C ILE A 177 -6.91 -3.73 -16.10
N ALA A 178 -7.53 -3.58 -17.27
CA ALA A 178 -7.14 -2.56 -18.25
C ALA A 178 -7.29 -1.13 -17.69
N GLU A 179 -8.30 -0.88 -16.85
CA GLU A 179 -8.47 0.40 -16.16
C GLU A 179 -7.35 0.65 -15.14
N GLN A 180 -7.04 -0.33 -14.28
CA GLN A 180 -5.94 -0.22 -13.32
C GLN A 180 -4.59 0.02 -14.01
N ARG A 181 -4.33 -0.66 -15.13
CA ARG A 181 -3.12 -0.42 -15.93
C ARG A 181 -3.01 1.02 -16.44
N LYS A 182 -4.13 1.69 -16.77
CA LYS A 182 -4.12 3.12 -17.15
C LYS A 182 -3.67 4.00 -15.98
N TYR A 183 -4.10 3.67 -14.76
CA TYR A 183 -3.71 4.41 -13.56
C TYR A 183 -2.26 4.18 -13.16
N ILE A 184 -1.79 2.93 -13.25
CA ILE A 184 -0.38 2.60 -13.02
C ILE A 184 0.51 3.32 -14.03
N ARG A 185 0.15 3.32 -15.32
CA ARG A 185 0.86 4.10 -16.35
C ARG A 185 0.93 5.58 -15.98
N PHE A 186 -0.17 6.16 -15.54
CA PHE A 186 -0.20 7.56 -15.12
C PHE A 186 0.65 7.84 -13.87
N ALA A 187 0.73 6.91 -12.92
CA ALA A 187 1.62 7.02 -11.76
C ALA A 187 3.10 7.02 -12.20
N ILE A 188 3.49 6.13 -13.13
CA ILE A 188 4.84 6.09 -13.70
C ILE A 188 5.17 7.38 -14.45
N GLU A 189 4.26 7.89 -15.29
CA GLU A 189 4.40 9.18 -15.96
C GLU A 189 4.63 10.31 -14.94
N THR A 190 3.91 10.28 -13.82
CA THR A 190 4.06 11.26 -12.73
C THR A 190 5.43 11.16 -12.05
N LEU A 191 5.89 9.94 -11.74
CA LEU A 191 7.22 9.70 -11.17
C LEU A 191 8.32 10.18 -12.12
N ASN A 192 8.24 9.82 -13.40
CA ASN A 192 9.23 10.21 -14.39
C ASN A 192 9.30 11.72 -14.56
N ALA A 193 8.16 12.40 -14.68
CA ALA A 193 8.13 13.86 -14.74
C ALA A 193 8.77 14.50 -13.49
N PHE A 194 8.54 13.94 -12.30
CA PHE A 194 9.16 14.42 -11.06
C PHE A 194 10.68 14.29 -11.08
N PHE A 195 11.20 13.11 -11.44
CA PHE A 195 12.65 12.86 -11.44
C PHE A 195 13.39 13.53 -12.60
N SER A 196 12.70 13.79 -13.73
CA SER A 196 13.25 14.57 -14.84
C SER A 196 13.20 16.08 -14.62
N GLY A 197 12.53 16.57 -13.57
CA GLY A 197 12.36 18.00 -13.31
C GLY A 197 11.33 18.68 -14.22
N GLU A 198 10.41 17.92 -14.81
CA GLU A 198 9.37 18.38 -15.74
C GLU A 198 8.04 18.75 -15.04
N LEU A 199 7.98 18.66 -13.71
CA LEU A 199 6.79 19.08 -12.96
C LEU A 199 6.85 20.55 -12.59
N ASP A 200 5.76 21.27 -12.87
CA ASP A 200 5.60 22.65 -12.44
C ASP A 200 5.64 22.76 -10.90
N GLU A 201 6.52 23.64 -10.37
CA GLU A 201 6.76 23.80 -8.93
C GLU A 201 5.50 24.17 -8.12
N GLU A 202 4.51 24.83 -8.73
CA GLU A 202 3.26 25.23 -8.10
C GLU A 202 2.40 24.02 -7.66
N LEU A 203 2.54 22.87 -8.32
CA LEU A 203 1.81 21.65 -7.99
C LEU A 203 2.45 20.83 -6.85
N VAL A 204 3.74 21.06 -6.59
CA VAL A 204 4.50 20.37 -5.54
C VAL A 204 4.13 20.89 -4.14
N GLY A 205 3.62 22.13 -4.03
CA GLY A 205 3.22 22.76 -2.76
C GLY A 205 1.79 22.46 -2.29
N ILE A 206 0.90 21.97 -3.17
CA ILE A 206 -0.52 21.67 -2.86
C ILE A 206 -0.67 20.34 -2.07
N THR A 207 0.39 19.52 -1.95
CA THR A 207 0.36 18.25 -1.19
C THR A 207 0.19 18.44 0.32
N SER A 208 0.29 19.67 0.84
CA SER A 208 0.22 20.00 2.27
C SER A 208 -1.18 19.96 2.92
N ASP A 209 -2.24 19.75 2.13
CA ASP A 209 -3.63 19.74 2.58
C ASP A 209 -4.26 18.34 2.53
N TRP A 210 -4.05 17.56 3.60
CA TRP A 210 -4.82 16.35 3.89
C TRP A 210 -5.97 16.72 4.84
N GLY A 211 -7.09 17.15 4.26
CA GLY A 211 -8.31 17.45 5.02
C GLY A 211 -8.82 16.23 5.78
N GLN A 212 -9.26 16.45 7.03
CA GLN A 212 -9.95 15.45 7.83
C GLN A 212 -11.22 14.96 7.11
N PRO A 213 -11.64 13.69 7.27
CA PRO A 213 -12.94 13.25 6.80
C PRO A 213 -14.04 13.99 7.58
N GLU A 214 -14.89 14.75 6.88
CA GLU A 214 -16.14 15.27 7.45
C GLU A 214 -16.97 14.11 8.01
N GLU A 215 -17.32 14.19 9.29
CA GLU A 215 -18.16 13.23 9.99
C GLU A 215 -19.56 13.20 9.37
N GLN A 216 -19.97 12.05 8.83
CA GLN A 216 -21.38 11.69 8.75
C GLN A 216 -21.64 10.57 9.77
N ILE A 217 -22.16 10.99 10.92
CA ILE A 217 -22.70 10.10 11.96
C ILE A 217 -23.99 9.49 11.39
N SER A 218 -23.99 8.17 11.21
CA SER A 218 -25.20 7.39 10.98
C SER A 218 -25.41 6.50 12.20
N ASP A 219 -26.43 6.83 12.97
CA ASP A 219 -26.91 6.03 14.10
C ASP A 219 -27.48 4.70 13.59
N ALA A 220 -26.79 3.60 13.87
CA ALA A 220 -27.33 2.25 13.75
C ALA A 220 -27.07 1.47 15.04
N PRO A 221 -28.06 0.72 15.57
CA PRO A 221 -27.94 0.06 16.85
C PRO A 221 -27.06 -1.19 16.79
N ALA A 222 -26.35 -1.44 17.89
CA ALA A 222 -25.38 -2.52 18.06
C ALA A 222 -26.03 -3.93 18.01
N PRO A 223 -25.41 -4.92 17.34
CA PRO A 223 -25.81 -6.32 17.51
C PRO A 223 -25.13 -6.92 18.75
N SER A 224 -25.94 -7.70 19.47
CA SER A 224 -25.63 -8.44 20.69
C SER A 224 -24.54 -9.48 20.50
N ALA A 225 -23.68 -9.60 21.52
CA ALA A 225 -22.67 -10.63 21.67
C ALA A 225 -23.33 -12.00 21.93
N ASP A 226 -23.06 -12.98 21.09
CA ASP A 226 -22.91 -14.38 21.52
C ASP A 226 -22.25 -15.24 20.43
N ALA A 227 -21.35 -16.11 20.90
CA ALA A 227 -20.70 -17.25 20.24
C ALA A 227 -19.61 -17.00 19.17
N LEU A 228 -18.34 -17.07 19.60
CA LEU A 228 -17.22 -17.48 18.75
C LEU A 228 -16.67 -18.83 19.21
N PRO A 229 -16.58 -19.84 18.34
CA PRO A 229 -15.60 -20.91 18.47
C PRO A 229 -14.37 -20.57 17.60
N ASN A 230 -13.24 -20.32 18.24
CA ASN A 230 -11.90 -20.45 17.65
C ASN A 230 -11.34 -21.83 18.06
N PRO A 231 -10.49 -22.49 17.24
CA PRO A 231 -9.27 -21.88 16.73
C PRO A 231 -8.92 -22.21 15.26
N TRP A 232 -8.58 -21.17 14.49
CA TRP A 232 -7.87 -21.30 13.21
C TRP A 232 -6.41 -20.87 13.40
N PRO A 233 -5.46 -21.46 12.64
CA PRO A 233 -4.04 -21.31 12.92
C PRO A 233 -3.52 -19.89 12.66
N HIS A 234 -2.57 -19.49 13.50
CA HIS A 234 -1.88 -18.20 13.52
C HIS A 234 -1.10 -17.95 12.23
N TRP A 235 -1.26 -16.76 11.61
CA TRP A 235 -0.67 -16.41 10.30
C TRP A 235 0.87 -16.48 10.26
N SER A 236 1.56 -16.35 11.41
CA SER A 236 3.02 -16.58 11.46
C SER A 236 3.43 -18.00 11.06
N SER A 237 2.51 -18.98 11.15
CA SER A 237 2.77 -20.36 10.72
C SER A 237 2.76 -20.52 9.19
N CYS A 238 2.19 -19.58 8.44
CA CYS A 238 2.22 -19.56 6.98
C CYS A 238 3.51 -18.95 6.41
N MET A 239 4.23 -18.13 7.17
CA MET A 239 5.50 -17.50 6.76
C MET A 239 6.63 -18.53 6.54
N HIS A 240 6.63 -19.66 7.25
CA HIS A 240 7.71 -20.65 7.17
C HIS A 240 7.73 -21.51 5.88
N ARG A 241 6.86 -21.24 4.88
CA ARG A 241 6.79 -22.02 3.63
C ARG A 241 7.02 -21.24 2.33
N LEU A 242 7.57 -20.03 2.36
CA LEU A 242 7.79 -19.27 1.12
C LEU A 242 9.23 -18.74 1.03
N LEU A 243 9.89 -19.12 -0.06
CA LEU A 243 11.32 -18.97 -0.32
C LEU A 243 11.74 -17.50 -0.55
N PRO A 244 13.05 -17.19 -0.41
CA PRO A 244 13.62 -15.89 -0.75
C PRO A 244 13.59 -15.65 -2.26
N TRP A 245 13.28 -14.43 -2.66
CA TRP A 245 13.44 -13.94 -4.03
C TRP A 245 14.93 -13.84 -4.36
N HIS A 246 15.47 -14.82 -5.10
CA HIS A 246 16.80 -14.72 -5.71
C HIS A 246 16.66 -14.49 -7.22
N ASN A 247 17.33 -13.44 -7.69
CA ASN A 247 17.55 -13.10 -9.09
C ASN A 247 18.00 -14.32 -9.90
N HIS A 248 17.22 -14.71 -10.90
CA HIS A 248 17.75 -15.47 -12.04
C HIS A 248 18.39 -14.47 -13.00
N ASN A 249 19.64 -14.10 -12.71
CA ASN A 249 20.58 -13.71 -13.76
C ASN A 249 21.01 -15.00 -14.46
N THR A 250 20.38 -15.35 -15.58
CA THR A 250 21.04 -16.21 -16.56
C THR A 250 22.00 -15.33 -17.34
N ALA A 251 23.25 -15.28 -16.88
CA ALA A 251 24.37 -14.82 -17.68
C ALA A 251 24.42 -15.68 -18.94
N SER A 252 24.33 -14.98 -20.07
CA SER A 252 24.75 -15.45 -21.38
C SER A 252 26.26 -15.57 -21.36
N ASP A 253 26.80 -16.79 -21.30
CA ASP A 253 28.18 -17.08 -21.68
C ASP A 253 28.14 -17.92 -22.97
N ASP A 254 28.16 -17.22 -24.09
CA ASP A 254 28.88 -17.69 -25.26
C ASP A 254 30.37 -17.44 -24.96
N ASP A 255 31.15 -18.51 -24.79
CA ASP A 255 32.48 -18.52 -25.40
C ASP A 255 32.98 -19.93 -25.65
N ALA A 256 33.56 -20.06 -26.84
CA ALA A 256 34.04 -21.29 -27.42
C ALA A 256 35.38 -21.75 -26.81
N ASP A 257 35.68 -23.02 -27.12
CA ASP A 257 36.98 -23.49 -27.60
C ASP A 257 37.80 -24.44 -26.67
N ARG A 258 37.96 -25.69 -27.16
CA ARG A 258 39.18 -26.55 -27.20
C ARG A 258 39.16 -27.96 -26.58
N ASN A 259 39.56 -28.90 -27.46
CA ASN A 259 40.09 -30.27 -27.30
C ASN A 259 39.00 -31.35 -27.11
N VAL A 260 38.78 -32.31 -28.03
CA VAL A 260 39.70 -33.17 -28.80
C VAL A 260 39.13 -33.47 -30.18
#